data_AF-A0A2V5UH08-F1
#
_entry.id   AF-A0A2V5UH08-F1
#
_cell.length_a   1.000
_cell.length_b   1.000
_cell.length_c   1.000
_cell.angle_alpha   90.00
_cell.angle_beta   90.00
_cell.angle_gamma   90.00
#
_symmetry.space_group_name_H-M   'P 1'
#
loop_
_entity.id
_entity.type
_entity.pdbx_description
1 polymer ?
#
loop_
_entity_poly.entity_id
_entity_poly.type
_entity_poly.pdbx_seq_one_letter_code
_entity_poly.pdbx_strand_id
1 'polypeptide(L)'
;MFFSPAVGCARCHRIEDHGGKIGPDLSTIARAADREKLMQSVLHPSRDIAPQFVTHTVETKDGQSFSGLLLGQGADGSVTLTTADGKGVLIPANEMVSNQPSAVSLMPEGLENALTVQDFRDLLAFLLLRN
;
A
#
# COMPACT_ATOMS: atom_id res chain seq x y z
N MET A 1 -2.93 16.20 -8.68
CA MET A 1 -3.53 15.36 -7.63
C MET A 1 -2.63 14.24 -7.12
N PHE A 2 -2.15 13.34 -7.97
CA PHE A 2 -1.33 12.19 -7.53
C PHE A 2 -0.09 12.55 -6.68
N PHE A 3 0.66 13.58 -7.07
CA PHE A 3 1.82 14.08 -6.34
C PHE A 3 1.48 15.12 -5.26
N SER A 4 0.19 15.39 -5.02
CA SER A 4 -0.21 16.33 -3.98
C SER A 4 0.02 15.72 -2.59
N PRO A 5 0.68 16.43 -1.66
CA PRO A 5 0.83 15.97 -0.29
C PRO A 5 -0.51 15.74 0.42
N ALA A 6 -1.58 16.44 0.01
CA ALA A 6 -2.90 16.35 0.62
C ALA A 6 -3.54 14.96 0.49
N VAL A 7 -3.22 14.22 -0.57
CA VAL A 7 -3.79 12.89 -0.89
C VAL A 7 -2.72 11.81 -0.70
N GLY A 8 -1.45 12.14 -0.94
CA GLY A 8 -0.33 11.28 -0.58
C GLY A 8 -0.15 10.04 -1.45
N CYS A 9 -0.80 9.92 -2.62
CA CYS A 9 -0.67 8.75 -3.50
C CYS A 9 0.79 8.44 -3.84
N ALA A 10 1.55 9.48 -4.21
CA ALA A 10 2.96 9.36 -4.55
C ALA A 10 3.89 8.97 -3.38
N ARG A 11 3.40 8.99 -2.12
CA ARG A 11 4.18 8.48 -0.98
C ARG A 11 4.37 6.97 -1.05
N CYS A 12 3.36 6.27 -1.55
CA CYS A 12 3.36 4.81 -1.62
C CYS A 12 3.56 4.28 -3.03
N HIS A 13 3.02 4.99 -4.03
CA HIS A 13 3.03 4.56 -5.42
C HIS A 13 4.02 5.35 -6.27
N ARG A 14 4.47 4.70 -7.35
CA ARG A 14 5.39 5.28 -8.32
C ARG A 14 4.70 5.52 -9.66
N ILE A 15 5.11 6.59 -10.34
CA ILE A 15 4.93 6.81 -11.77
C ILE A 15 6.32 7.09 -12.35
N GLU A 16 6.73 6.28 -13.31
CA GLU A 16 8.07 6.22 -13.90
C GLU A 16 9.13 6.09 -12.79
N ASP A 17 9.96 7.11 -12.59
CA ASP A 17 10.99 7.14 -11.55
C ASP A 17 10.61 8.00 -10.33
N HIS A 18 9.36 8.46 -10.25
CA HIS A 18 8.91 9.39 -9.20
C HIS A 18 7.89 8.75 -8.26
N GLY A 19 8.16 8.81 -6.96
CA GLY A 19 7.25 8.35 -5.89
C GLY A 19 7.78 7.17 -5.08
N GLY A 20 6.89 6.55 -4.30
CA GLY A 20 7.20 5.45 -3.39
C GLY A 20 7.17 4.08 -4.05
N LYS A 21 7.76 3.09 -3.38
CA LYS A 21 7.82 1.68 -3.84
C LYS A 21 7.11 0.72 -2.88
N ILE A 22 6.20 1.25 -2.07
CA ILE A 22 5.44 0.45 -1.09
C ILE A 22 4.27 -0.22 -1.82
N GLY A 23 3.47 0.57 -2.54
CA GLY A 23 2.39 0.09 -3.38
C GLY A 23 2.86 -0.28 -4.79
N PRO A 24 1.94 -0.79 -5.63
CA PRO A 24 2.24 -1.08 -7.03
C PRO A 24 2.74 0.14 -7.79
N ASP A 25 3.62 -0.13 -8.74
CA ASP A 25 4.00 0.83 -9.76
C ASP A 25 2.80 1.08 -10.69
N LEU A 26 2.42 2.36 -10.83
CA LEU A 26 1.24 2.76 -11.59
C LEU A 26 1.59 3.33 -12.97
N SER A 27 2.86 3.23 -13.40
CA SER A 27 3.34 3.78 -14.67
C SER A 27 2.61 3.25 -15.90
N THR A 28 2.09 2.03 -15.79
CA THR A 28 1.39 1.31 -16.87
C THR A 28 0.02 0.79 -16.42
N ILE A 29 -0.56 1.40 -15.37
CA ILE A 29 -1.74 0.86 -14.69
C ILE A 29 -2.96 0.74 -15.61
N ALA A 30 -3.06 1.58 -16.63
CA ALA A 30 -4.17 1.54 -17.59
C ALA A 30 -4.19 0.25 -18.44
N ARG A 31 -3.08 -0.49 -18.51
CA ARG A 31 -3.05 -1.83 -19.14
C ARG A 31 -3.65 -2.92 -18.27
N ALA A 32 -3.68 -2.72 -16.95
CA ALA A 32 -4.04 -3.74 -15.96
C ALA A 32 -5.38 -3.46 -15.25
N ALA A 33 -5.84 -2.20 -15.25
CA ALA A 33 -7.06 -1.80 -14.56
C ALA A 33 -7.84 -0.78 -15.39
N ASP A 34 -9.15 -0.99 -15.48
CA ASP A 34 -10.08 -0.03 -16.05
C ASP A 34 -10.48 1.05 -15.03
N ARG A 35 -11.32 1.99 -15.47
CA ARG A 35 -11.78 3.11 -14.65
C ARG A 35 -12.51 2.64 -13.38
N GLU A 36 -13.36 1.62 -13.50
CA GLU A 36 -14.13 1.14 -12.35
C GLU A 36 -13.20 0.50 -11.33
N LYS A 37 -12.27 -0.35 -11.78
CA LYS A 37 -11.27 -0.97 -10.91
C LYS A 37 -10.42 0.06 -10.18
N LEU A 38 -9.92 1.07 -10.88
CA LEU A 38 -9.15 2.16 -10.28
C LEU A 38 -9.95 2.93 -9.23
N MET A 39 -11.20 3.28 -9.57
CA MET A 39 -12.09 3.99 -8.65
C MET A 39 -12.33 3.17 -7.38
N GLN A 40 -12.60 1.87 -7.53
CA GLN A 40 -12.84 0.96 -6.42
C GLN A 40 -11.59 0.78 -5.55
N SER A 41 -10.40 0.70 -6.15
CA SER A 41 -9.15 0.63 -5.38
C SER A 41 -8.90 1.89 -4.54
N VAL A 42 -9.33 3.07 -5.00
CA VAL A 42 -9.16 4.31 -4.22
C VAL A 42 -10.22 4.45 -3.14
N LEU A 43 -11.48 4.14 -3.45
CA LEU A 43 -12.60 4.27 -2.49
C LEU A 43 -12.64 3.14 -1.45
N HIS A 44 -12.16 1.95 -1.83
CA HIS A 44 -12.22 0.75 -1.00
C HIS A 44 -10.91 -0.05 -1.10
N PRO A 45 -9.79 0.51 -0.58
CA PRO A 45 -8.46 -0.08 -0.72
C PRO A 45 -8.34 -1.47 -0.08
N SER A 46 -9.16 -1.79 0.92
CA SER A 46 -9.17 -3.10 1.59
C SER A 46 -10.05 -4.14 0.90
N ARG A 47 -10.83 -3.76 -0.13
CA ARG A 47 -11.81 -4.67 -0.76
C ARG A 47 -11.18 -5.77 -1.60
N ASP A 48 -10.10 -5.45 -2.29
CA ASP A 48 -9.37 -6.40 -3.13
C ASP A 48 -7.87 -6.07 -3.10
N ILE A 49 -7.16 -6.81 -2.25
CA ILE A 49 -5.73 -6.64 -2.01
C ILE A 49 -5.00 -7.74 -2.76
N ALA A 50 -4.18 -7.37 -3.73
CA ALA A 50 -3.38 -8.35 -4.45
C ALA A 50 -2.42 -9.06 -3.46
N PRO A 51 -2.17 -10.38 -3.61
CA PRO A 51 -1.45 -11.17 -2.61
C PRO A 51 -0.10 -10.59 -2.16
N GLN A 52 0.64 -9.97 -3.07
CA GLN A 52 1.95 -9.36 -2.78
C GLN A 52 1.88 -8.05 -1.98
N PHE A 53 0.70 -7.45 -1.84
CA PHE A 53 0.45 -6.22 -1.08
C PHE A 53 -0.43 -6.49 0.16
N VAL A 54 -0.65 -7.75 0.52
CA VAL A 54 -1.33 -8.09 1.78
C VAL A 54 -0.49 -7.56 2.93
N THR A 55 -1.14 -6.80 3.81
CA THR A 55 -0.51 -6.27 5.01
C THR A 55 -0.45 -7.37 6.06
N HIS A 56 0.65 -7.46 6.77
CA HIS A 56 0.83 -8.39 7.88
C HIS A 56 0.84 -7.62 9.19
N THR A 57 0.23 -8.22 10.21
CA THR A 57 0.35 -7.76 11.60
C THR A 57 1.20 -8.78 12.35
N VAL A 58 2.29 -8.28 12.95
CA VAL A 58 3.24 -9.08 13.71
C VAL A 58 3.23 -8.60 15.15
N GLU A 59 2.95 -9.52 16.08
CA GLU A 59 3.02 -9.26 17.51
C GLU A 59 4.32 -9.85 18.07
N THR A 60 4.96 -9.10 18.95
CA THR A 60 6.22 -9.50 19.59
C THR A 60 6.03 -9.82 21.07
N LYS A 61 6.97 -10.55 21.65
CA LYS A 61 6.91 -11.04 23.04
C LYS A 61 6.94 -9.94 24.08
N ASP A 62 7.47 -8.77 23.73
CA ASP A 62 7.49 -7.57 24.56
C ASP A 62 6.19 -6.76 24.44
N GLY A 63 5.20 -7.24 23.69
CA GLY A 63 3.88 -6.63 23.55
C GLY A 63 3.80 -5.56 22.47
N GLN A 64 4.84 -5.36 21.63
CA GLN A 64 4.73 -4.48 20.48
C GLN A 64 3.93 -5.15 19.35
N SER A 65 3.28 -4.31 18.53
CA SER A 65 2.57 -4.74 17.34
C SER A 65 3.03 -3.91 16.15
N PHE A 66 3.49 -4.60 15.11
CA PHE A 66 3.95 -4.00 13.87
C PHE A 66 2.99 -4.34 12.73
N SER A 67 2.67 -3.37 11.89
CA SER A 67 1.82 -3.57 10.71
C SER A 67 2.50 -3.04 9.47
N GLY A 68 2.60 -3.86 8.43
CA GLY A 68 3.28 -3.49 7.20
C GLY A 68 3.26 -4.58 6.13
N LEU A 69 3.77 -4.27 4.94
CA LEU A 69 3.93 -5.25 3.87
C LEU A 69 5.06 -6.21 4.17
N LEU A 70 4.85 -7.50 3.92
CA LEU A 70 5.90 -8.50 4.06
C LEU A 70 6.91 -8.35 2.92
N LEU A 71 8.10 -7.81 3.23
CA LEU A 71 9.21 -7.73 2.26
C LEU A 71 9.89 -9.08 2.06
N GLY A 72 9.92 -9.89 3.11
CA GLY A 72 10.58 -11.17 3.06
C GLY A 72 10.59 -11.86 4.41
N GLN A 73 10.84 -13.16 4.33
CA GLN A 73 11.04 -14.03 5.47
C GLN A 73 12.41 -14.67 5.35
N GLY A 74 13.23 -14.56 6.38
CA GLY A 74 14.54 -15.18 6.47
C GLY A 74 14.43 -16.69 6.63
N ALA A 75 15.50 -17.40 6.30
CA ALA A 75 15.59 -18.86 6.49
C ALA A 75 15.54 -19.27 7.97
N ASP A 76 15.90 -18.36 8.87
CA ASP A 76 15.79 -18.49 10.33
C ASP A 76 14.37 -18.20 10.85
N GLY A 77 13.43 -17.89 9.96
CA GLY A 77 12.05 -17.53 10.27
C GLY A 77 11.84 -16.06 10.62
N SER A 78 12.89 -15.22 10.59
CA SER A 78 12.75 -13.77 10.80
C SER A 78 11.87 -13.15 9.72
N VAL A 79 11.17 -12.06 10.05
CA VAL A 79 10.28 -11.36 9.13
C VAL A 79 10.73 -9.93 8.96
N THR A 80 10.79 -9.45 7.72
CA THR A 80 10.99 -8.03 7.43
C THR A 80 9.69 -7.43 6.91
N LEU A 81 9.19 -6.40 7.59
CA LEU A 81 8.04 -5.62 7.16
C LEU A 81 8.47 -4.26 6.58
N THR A 82 7.73 -3.74 5.60
CA THR A 82 7.72 -2.30 5.28
C THR A 82 6.48 -1.65 5.84
N THR A 83 6.66 -0.72 6.76
CA THR A 83 5.58 0.06 7.37
C THR A 83 5.08 1.18 6.44
N ALA A 84 3.93 1.78 6.75
CA ALA A 84 3.31 2.84 5.94
C ALA A 84 4.15 4.15 5.83
N ASP A 85 5.14 4.33 6.70
CA ASP A 85 6.13 5.42 6.61
C ASP A 85 7.35 5.04 5.75
N GLY A 86 7.36 3.84 5.16
CA GLY A 86 8.40 3.34 4.27
C GLY A 86 9.62 2.75 4.98
N LYS A 87 9.57 2.55 6.30
CA LYS A 87 10.67 1.96 7.05
C LYS A 87 10.63 0.43 7.01
N GLY A 88 11.80 -0.18 6.88
CA GLY A 88 11.99 -1.60 7.08
C GLY A 88 12.08 -1.93 8.58
N VAL A 89 11.29 -2.88 9.05
CA VAL A 89 11.37 -3.42 10.42
C VAL A 89 11.69 -4.90 10.33
N LEU A 90 12.87 -5.29 10.82
CA LEU A 90 13.25 -6.69 10.97
C LEU A 90 12.80 -7.19 12.34
N ILE A 91 12.04 -8.27 12.35
CA ILE A 91 11.50 -8.90 13.55
C ILE A 91 12.09 -10.32 13.63
N PRO A 92 12.99 -10.58 14.60
CA PRO A 92 13.56 -11.90 14.81
C PRO A 92 12.50 -12.96 15.12
N ALA A 93 12.67 -14.18 14.63
CA ALA A 93 11.73 -15.27 14.85
C ALA A 93 11.52 -15.59 16.34
N ASN A 94 12.59 -15.47 17.14
CA ASN A 94 12.56 -15.73 18.57
C ASN A 94 11.86 -14.63 19.38
N GLU A 95 11.63 -13.45 18.80
CA GLU A 95 10.89 -12.34 19.42
C GLU A 95 9.42 -12.33 18.98
N MET A 96 9.07 -13.08 17.95
CA MET A 96 7.75 -13.12 17.36
C MET A 96 6.79 -14.04 18.14
N VAL A 97 5.58 -13.54 18.39
CA VAL A 97 4.47 -14.31 18.96
C VAL A 97 3.54 -14.77 17.83
N SER A 98 3.22 -13.87 16.90
CA SER A 98 2.33 -14.15 15.80
C SER A 98 2.71 -13.32 14.57
N ASN A 99 2.40 -13.84 13.39
CA ASN A 99 2.43 -13.11 12.12
C ASN A 99 1.19 -13.50 11.34
N GLN A 100 0.25 -12.57 11.18
CA GLN A 100 -1.04 -12.84 10.55
C GLN A 100 -1.29 -11.89 9.38
N PRO A 101 -1.82 -12.38 8.25
CA PRO A 101 -2.31 -11.50 7.20
C PRO A 101 -3.49 -10.68 7.72
N SER A 102 -3.55 -9.42 7.30
CA SER A 102 -4.61 -8.47 7.62
C SER A 102 -5.59 -8.37 6.46
N ALA A 103 -6.88 -8.26 6.78
CA ALA A 103 -7.91 -7.89 5.81
C ALA A 103 -7.89 -6.38 5.48
N VAL A 104 -7.13 -5.58 6.23
CA VAL A 104 -6.98 -4.13 6.03
C VAL A 104 -5.73 -3.86 5.21
N SER A 105 -5.88 -3.06 4.16
CA SER A 105 -4.77 -2.64 3.28
C SER A 105 -3.86 -1.62 3.97
N LEU A 106 -2.59 -1.58 3.55
CA LEU A 106 -1.67 -0.49 3.92
C LEU A 106 -2.01 0.82 3.20
N MET A 107 -2.77 0.76 2.10
CA MET A 107 -3.33 1.94 1.47
C MET A 107 -4.47 2.50 2.36
N PRO A 108 -4.38 3.77 2.80
CA PRO A 108 -5.36 4.32 3.74
C PRO A 108 -6.78 4.36 3.19
N GLU A 109 -7.76 4.06 4.03
CA GLU A 109 -9.18 4.33 3.76
C GLU A 109 -9.46 5.84 3.77
N GLY A 110 -10.49 6.29 3.04
CA GLY A 110 -10.96 7.67 3.10
C GLY A 110 -10.06 8.70 2.41
N LEU A 111 -9.22 8.29 1.46
CA LEU A 111 -8.36 9.18 0.67
C LEU A 111 -9.18 10.20 -0.13
N GLU A 112 -10.38 9.82 -0.53
CA GLU A 112 -11.35 10.66 -1.23
C GLU A 112 -11.87 11.83 -0.38
N ASN A 113 -11.77 11.76 0.96
CA ASN A 113 -12.19 12.87 1.82
C ASN A 113 -11.32 14.12 1.65
N ALA A 114 -10.09 13.96 1.13
CA ALA A 114 -9.19 15.05 0.79
C ALA A 114 -9.36 15.54 -0.66
N LEU A 115 -10.32 15.00 -1.41
CA LEU A 115 -10.53 15.26 -2.84
C LEU A 115 -11.91 15.87 -3.07
N THR A 116 -11.98 16.90 -3.92
CA THR A 116 -13.26 17.23 -4.54
C THR A 116 -13.63 16.16 -5.59
N VAL A 117 -14.89 16.13 -6.01
CA VAL A 117 -15.33 15.27 -7.14
C VAL A 117 -14.49 15.53 -8.39
N GLN A 118 -14.11 16.79 -8.63
CA GLN A 118 -13.28 17.16 -9.77
C GLN A 118 -11.86 16.63 -9.61
N ASP A 119 -11.24 16.77 -8.43
CA ASP A 119 -9.90 16.24 -8.17
C ASP A 119 -9.84 14.73 -8.33
N PHE A 120 -10.89 14.03 -7.87
CA PHE A 120 -10.98 12.58 -8.02
C PHE A 120 -11.11 12.15 -9.48
N ARG A 121 -11.93 12.87 -10.27
CA ARG A 121 -12.03 12.63 -11.72
C ARG A 121 -10.70 12.88 -12.43
N ASP A 122 -10.00 13.93 -12.06
CA ASP A 122 -8.71 14.28 -12.65
C ASP A 122 -7.62 13.29 -12.26
N LEU A 123 -7.66 12.75 -11.03
CA LEU A 123 -6.81 11.64 -10.60
C LEU A 123 -7.04 10.39 -11.46
N LEU A 124 -8.30 9.97 -11.64
CA LEU A 124 -8.62 8.80 -12.46
C LEU A 124 -8.22 9.01 -13.92
N ALA A 125 -8.51 10.19 -14.49
CA ALA A 125 -8.11 10.53 -15.86
C ALA A 125 -6.58 10.49 -16.01
N PHE A 126 -5.84 11.03 -15.04
CA PHE A 126 -4.38 10.97 -15.03
C PHE A 126 -3.86 9.53 -15.05
N LEU A 127 -4.41 8.64 -14.22
CA LEU A 127 -4.01 7.22 -14.16
C LEU A 127 -4.39 6.45 -15.43
N LEU A 128 -5.55 6.73 -16.03
CA LEU A 128 -6.01 6.09 -17.27
C LEU A 128 -5.17 6.46 -18.50
N LEU A 129 -4.37 7.52 -18.43
CA LEU A 129 -3.42 7.89 -19.48
C LEU A 129 -2.06 7.17 -19.34
N ARG A 130 -1.86 6.35 -18.31
CA ARG A 130 -0.60 5.65 -18.01
C ARG A 130 -0.59 4.23 -18.59
N ASN A 131 -0.11 4.12 -19.83
CA ASN A 131 -0.05 2.88 -20.62
C ASN A 131 1.34 2.28 -20.68
#